data_AF-A0A6N2N2S4-F1
#
_entry.id   AF-A0A6N2N2S4-F1
#
_cell.length_a   1.000
_cell.length_b   1.000
_cell.length_c   1.000
_cell.angle_alpha   90.00
_cell.angle_beta   90.00
_cell.angle_gamma   90.00
#
_symmetry.space_group_name_H-M   'P 1'
#
loop_
_entity.id
_entity.type
_entity.pdbx_description
1 polymer ?
#
loop_
_entity_poly.entity_id
_entity_poly.type
_entity_poly.pdbx_seq_one_letter_code
_entity_poly.pdbx_strand_id
1 'polypeptide(L)'
;MIFFCLQEAMRSILLLFAKLNPAIRYVQGMNEVLAPIFYVFSTDTDEKNAVNAEADSFFCFVRLLSDSVDHFCQQLDNSPVGILSTLSRLAELLKENDEELWKHLEFTTKVKPQFYAFRWITLLLTQEFNFQSILRIWDSLLSNPFGIQDMLLRICCAMLLCMKSRLLSGDFAANLRLLQHYPDINIEHLLRKS
;
A
#
# COMPACT_ATOMS: atom_id res chain seq x y z
N MET A 1 8.71 17.86 -22.44
CA MET A 1 7.41 17.68 -23.11
C MET A 1 6.69 16.41 -22.65
N ILE A 2 7.34 15.24 -22.68
CA ILE A 2 6.78 13.95 -22.20
C ILE A 2 6.32 14.03 -20.72
N PHE A 3 7.19 14.47 -19.81
CA PHE A 3 6.85 14.63 -18.38
C PHE A 3 5.66 15.56 -18.09
N PHE A 4 5.45 16.59 -18.91
CA PHE A 4 4.33 17.51 -18.75
C PHE A 4 2.99 16.85 -19.16
N CYS A 5 3.02 16.03 -20.21
CA CYS A 5 1.85 15.29 -20.69
C CYS A 5 1.43 14.19 -19.69
N LEU A 6 2.40 13.50 -19.06
CA LEU A 6 2.16 12.56 -17.96
C LEU A 6 1.44 13.22 -16.78
N GLN A 7 1.91 14.39 -16.36
CA GLN A 7 1.34 15.10 -15.20
C GLN A 7 -0.08 15.60 -15.47
N GLU A 8 -0.36 16.09 -16.68
CA GLU A 8 -1.71 16.51 -17.08
C GLU A 8 -2.68 15.33 -17.14
N ALA A 9 -2.28 14.19 -17.71
CA ALA A 9 -3.14 12.99 -17.77
C ALA A 9 -3.50 12.47 -16.36
N MET A 10 -2.51 12.34 -15.47
CA MET A 10 -2.78 11.93 -14.08
C MET A 10 -3.68 12.92 -13.34
N ARG A 11 -3.52 14.22 -13.59
CA ARG A 11 -4.39 15.26 -13.01
C ARG A 11 -5.83 15.12 -13.50
N SER A 12 -6.03 14.86 -14.79
CA SER A 12 -7.36 14.63 -15.38
C SER A 12 -8.04 13.42 -14.75
N ILE A 13 -7.34 12.30 -14.62
CA ILE A 13 -7.83 11.07 -13.97
C ILE A 13 -8.27 11.35 -12.53
N LEU A 14 -7.41 11.97 -11.72
CA LEU A 14 -7.71 12.26 -10.31
C LEU A 14 -8.87 13.26 -10.16
N LEU A 15 -8.95 14.26 -11.04
CA LEU A 15 -10.05 15.23 -11.04
C LEU A 15 -11.37 14.55 -11.40
N LEU A 16 -11.37 13.67 -12.40
CA LEU A 16 -12.55 12.90 -12.79
C LEU A 16 -12.99 11.96 -11.67
N PHE A 17 -12.06 11.25 -11.04
CA PHE A 17 -12.33 10.40 -9.87
C PHE A 17 -13.01 11.20 -8.76
N ALA A 18 -12.45 12.36 -8.40
CA ALA A 18 -12.97 13.19 -7.32
C ALA A 18 -14.39 13.73 -7.61
N LYS A 19 -14.69 14.04 -8.88
CA LYS A 19 -16.04 14.46 -9.31
C LYS A 19 -17.04 13.32 -9.24
N LEU A 20 -16.64 12.11 -9.61
CA LEU A 20 -17.51 10.93 -9.60
C LEU A 20 -17.72 10.36 -8.19
N ASN A 21 -16.80 10.61 -7.26
CA ASN A 21 -16.83 10.12 -5.89
C ASN A 21 -16.84 11.26 -4.86
N PRO A 22 -17.92 12.06 -4.75
CA PRO A 22 -17.96 13.27 -3.92
C PRO A 22 -17.81 13.01 -2.42
N ALA A 23 -18.07 11.78 -1.94
CA ALA A 23 -17.84 11.40 -0.55
C ALA A 23 -16.34 11.24 -0.21
N ILE A 24 -15.55 10.76 -1.16
CA ILE A 24 -14.11 10.49 -0.99
C ILE A 24 -13.29 11.71 -1.42
N ARG A 25 -13.60 12.24 -2.60
CA ARG A 25 -12.82 13.28 -3.31
C ARG A 25 -11.37 12.84 -3.51
N TYR A 26 -10.48 13.79 -3.78
CA TYR A 26 -9.05 13.55 -3.82
C TYR A 26 -8.48 13.56 -2.40
N VAL A 27 -7.67 12.55 -2.08
CA VAL A 27 -6.88 12.47 -0.85
C VAL A 27 -5.41 12.44 -1.24
N GLN A 28 -4.57 13.21 -0.54
CA GLN A 28 -3.13 13.22 -0.77
C GLN A 28 -2.55 11.80 -0.67
N GLY A 29 -1.74 11.40 -1.66
CA GLY A 29 -1.21 10.05 -1.79
C GLY A 29 -1.89 9.22 -2.89
N MET A 30 -3.12 9.56 -3.28
CA MET A 30 -3.80 8.93 -4.44
C MET A 30 -3.01 9.05 -5.74
N ASN A 31 -2.31 10.17 -5.92
CA ASN A 31 -1.42 10.38 -7.06
C ASN A 31 -0.27 9.36 -7.11
N GLU A 32 0.19 8.88 -5.96
CA GLU A 32 1.28 7.91 -5.88
C GLU A 32 0.79 6.50 -6.18
N VAL A 33 -0.45 6.18 -5.78
CA VAL A 33 -1.13 4.93 -6.18
C VAL A 33 -1.43 4.94 -7.69
N LEU A 34 -1.80 6.09 -8.27
CA LEU A 34 -2.05 6.18 -9.70
C LEU A 34 -0.78 6.03 -10.55
N ALA A 35 0.38 6.49 -10.06
CA ALA A 35 1.60 6.55 -10.84
C ALA A 35 2.06 5.20 -11.42
N PRO A 36 2.14 4.09 -10.64
CA PRO A 36 2.46 2.76 -11.18
C PRO A 36 1.50 2.30 -12.26
N ILE A 37 0.19 2.52 -12.08
CA ILE A 37 -0.85 2.14 -13.04
C ILE A 37 -0.63 2.87 -14.37
N PHE A 38 -0.52 4.20 -14.30
CA PHE A 38 -0.38 5.02 -15.48
C PHE A 38 0.94 4.76 -16.21
N TYR A 39 2.02 4.53 -15.46
CA TYR A 39 3.30 4.14 -16.05
C TYR A 39 3.18 2.85 -16.88
N VAL A 40 2.57 1.80 -16.32
CA VAL A 40 2.45 0.50 -17.02
C VAL A 40 1.66 0.68 -18.33
N PHE A 41 0.52 1.35 -18.29
CA PHE A 41 -0.28 1.55 -19.50
C PHE A 41 0.37 2.51 -20.52
N SER A 42 1.02 3.57 -20.06
CA SER A 42 1.67 4.54 -20.97
C SER A 42 2.96 4.04 -21.59
N THR A 43 3.54 2.97 -21.05
CA THR A 43 4.77 2.32 -21.56
C THR A 43 4.50 0.98 -22.23
N ASP A 44 3.22 0.68 -22.54
CA ASP A 44 2.85 -0.53 -23.29
C ASP A 44 3.57 -0.56 -24.65
N THR A 45 4.07 -1.73 -25.01
CA THR A 45 4.74 -1.98 -26.29
C THR A 45 3.79 -1.93 -27.49
N ASP A 46 2.49 -2.15 -27.27
CA ASP A 46 1.47 -1.93 -28.29
C ASP A 46 0.99 -0.47 -28.23
N GLU A 47 1.35 0.30 -29.25
CA GLU A 47 0.95 1.71 -29.36
C GLU A 47 -0.58 1.90 -29.29
N LYS A 48 -1.38 0.90 -29.72
CA LYS A 48 -2.84 0.98 -29.63
C LYS A 48 -3.34 0.97 -28.19
N ASN A 49 -2.65 0.27 -27.29
CA ASN A 49 -2.96 0.27 -25.87
C ASN A 49 -2.46 1.57 -25.23
N ALA A 50 -1.25 2.00 -25.56
CA ALA A 50 -0.66 3.22 -25.00
C ALA A 50 -1.50 4.48 -25.27
N VAL A 51 -2.19 4.56 -26.41
CA VAL A 51 -3.13 5.66 -26.73
C VAL A 51 -4.33 5.70 -25.77
N ASN A 52 -4.75 4.56 -25.21
CA ASN A 52 -5.86 4.46 -24.26
C ASN A 52 -5.41 4.54 -22.79
N ALA A 53 -4.12 4.77 -22.53
CA ALA A 53 -3.53 4.67 -21.20
C ALA A 53 -4.26 5.51 -20.14
N GLU A 54 -4.76 6.70 -20.48
CA GLU A 54 -5.52 7.53 -19.53
C GLU A 54 -6.84 6.88 -19.10
N ALA A 55 -7.61 6.34 -20.05
CA ALA A 55 -8.87 5.69 -19.78
C ALA A 55 -8.68 4.38 -19.02
N ASP A 56 -7.74 3.54 -19.45
CA ASP A 56 -7.44 2.26 -18.80
C ASP A 56 -6.93 2.48 -17.38
N SER A 57 -6.07 3.48 -17.18
CA SER A 57 -5.59 3.87 -15.85
C SER A 57 -6.72 4.35 -14.95
N PHE A 58 -7.67 5.13 -15.48
CA PHE A 58 -8.82 5.56 -14.70
C PHE A 58 -9.64 4.37 -14.22
N PHE A 59 -9.98 3.43 -15.10
CA PHE A 59 -10.77 2.26 -14.71
C PHE A 59 -10.04 1.35 -13.72
N CYS A 60 -8.76 1.06 -13.97
CA CYS A 60 -7.93 0.28 -13.05
C CYS A 60 -7.78 0.96 -11.70
N PHE A 61 -7.56 2.28 -11.67
CA PHE A 61 -7.45 3.05 -10.43
C PHE A 61 -8.77 3.04 -9.64
N VAL A 62 -9.92 3.25 -10.29
CA VAL A 62 -11.23 3.16 -9.64
C VAL A 62 -11.46 1.75 -9.08
N ARG A 63 -11.14 0.69 -9.84
CA ARG A 63 -11.33 -0.69 -9.36
C ARG A 63 -10.41 -1.00 -8.19
N LEU A 64 -9.12 -0.65 -8.28
CA LEU A 64 -8.15 -0.83 -7.21
C LEU A 64 -8.61 -0.14 -5.92
N LEU A 65 -9.07 1.10 -6.05
CA LEU A 65 -9.56 1.84 -4.91
C LEU A 65 -10.89 1.33 -4.41
N SER A 66 -11.79 0.81 -5.25
CA SER A 66 -13.11 0.32 -4.80
C SER A 66 -13.02 -0.74 -3.71
N ASP A 67 -11.96 -1.54 -3.71
CA ASP A 67 -11.70 -2.56 -2.67
C ASP A 67 -11.01 -1.98 -1.42
N SER A 68 -10.58 -0.71 -1.46
CA SER A 68 -9.88 0.02 -0.38
C SER A 68 -10.52 1.38 -0.03
N VAL A 69 -11.67 1.73 -0.62
CA VAL A 69 -12.34 3.03 -0.48
C VAL A 69 -12.67 3.30 0.99
N ASP A 70 -13.03 2.25 1.72
CA ASP A 70 -13.38 2.34 3.13
C ASP A 70 -12.21 2.81 4.00
N HIS A 71 -10.96 2.64 3.56
CA HIS A 71 -9.77 3.14 4.25
C HIS A 71 -9.57 4.67 4.10
N PHE A 72 -10.15 5.29 3.06
CA PHE A 72 -10.02 6.72 2.78
C PHE A 72 -11.18 7.55 3.34
N CYS A 73 -12.27 6.89 3.71
CA CYS A 73 -13.40 7.52 4.37
C CYS A 73 -13.11 7.67 5.87
N GLN A 74 -12.64 8.85 6.30
CA GLN A 74 -12.45 9.17 7.74
C GLN A 74 -13.70 8.92 8.61
N GLN A 75 -14.88 8.96 8.01
CA GLN A 75 -16.15 8.63 8.67
C GLN A 75 -16.27 7.16 9.09
N LEU A 76 -15.42 6.27 8.55
CA LEU A 76 -15.38 4.84 8.83
C LEU A 76 -14.23 4.46 9.76
N ASP A 77 -13.42 5.39 10.27
CA ASP A 77 -12.29 5.06 11.15
C ASP A 77 -12.72 4.27 12.40
N ASN A 78 -13.95 4.49 12.89
CA ASN A 78 -14.56 3.74 14.00
C ASN A 78 -15.51 2.59 13.55
N SER A 79 -15.54 2.26 12.26
CA SER A 79 -16.37 1.19 11.70
C SER A 79 -15.62 -0.15 11.67
N PRO A 80 -16.30 -1.31 11.82
CA PRO A 80 -15.71 -2.64 11.63
C PRO A 80 -15.09 -2.86 10.23
N VAL A 81 -15.35 -1.97 9.27
CA VAL A 81 -14.84 -2.02 7.88
C VAL A 81 -13.75 -0.95 7.63
N GLY A 82 -13.39 -0.14 8.63
CA GLY A 82 -12.42 0.94 8.49
C GLY A 82 -10.96 0.50 8.57
N ILE A 83 -10.06 1.46 8.36
CA ILE A 83 -8.61 1.24 8.42
C ILE A 83 -8.13 0.66 9.76
N LEU A 84 -8.77 1.01 10.89
CA LEU A 84 -8.44 0.45 12.20
C LEU A 84 -8.71 -1.06 12.29
N SER A 85 -9.76 -1.55 11.62
CA SER A 85 -10.05 -2.98 11.51
C SER A 85 -8.96 -3.69 10.72
N THR A 86 -8.55 -3.10 9.59
CA THR A 86 -7.44 -3.62 8.76
C THR A 86 -6.10 -3.64 9.51
N LEU A 87 -5.80 -2.61 10.30
CA LEU A 87 -4.62 -2.56 11.17
C LEU A 87 -4.67 -3.62 12.28
N SER A 88 -5.86 -3.89 12.82
CA SER A 88 -6.06 -4.95 13.82
C SER A 88 -5.85 -6.33 13.20
N ARG A 89 -6.32 -6.55 11.96
CA ARG A 89 -6.05 -7.78 11.20
C ARG A 89 -4.56 -7.99 10.95
N LEU A 90 -3.79 -6.92 10.66
CA LEU A 90 -2.34 -7.01 10.57
C LEU A 90 -1.71 -7.47 11.90
N ALA A 91 -2.18 -6.93 13.03
CA ALA A 91 -1.68 -7.29 14.35
C ALA A 91 -1.97 -8.76 14.69
N GLU A 92 -3.18 -9.25 14.41
CA GLU A 92 -3.52 -10.66 14.61
C GLU A 92 -2.72 -11.57 13.66
N LEU A 93 -2.54 -11.18 12.39
CA LEU A 93 -1.70 -11.94 11.46
C LEU A 93 -0.25 -12.04 11.96
N LEU A 94 0.30 -10.95 12.50
CA LEU A 94 1.63 -10.98 13.13
C LEU A 94 1.66 -11.92 14.33
N LYS A 95 0.64 -11.88 15.19
CA LYS A 95 0.54 -12.74 16.37
C LYS A 95 0.47 -14.22 16.01
N GLU A 96 -0.28 -14.57 14.97
CA GLU A 96 -0.37 -15.95 14.46
C GLU A 96 0.96 -16.46 13.90
N ASN A 97 1.73 -15.58 13.25
CA ASN A 97 3.01 -15.96 12.62
C ASN A 97 4.21 -15.87 13.58
N ASP A 98 4.21 -14.93 14.52
CA ASP A 98 5.29 -14.68 15.47
C ASP A 98 4.77 -13.96 16.73
N GLU A 99 4.27 -14.74 17.69
CA GLU A 99 3.69 -14.22 18.93
C GLU A 99 4.72 -13.43 19.78
N GLU A 100 6.00 -13.79 19.71
CA GLU A 100 7.08 -13.10 20.42
C GLU A 100 7.24 -11.66 19.91
N LEU A 101 7.38 -11.50 18.60
CA LEU A 101 7.50 -10.17 17.98
C LEU A 101 6.23 -9.35 18.21
N TRP A 102 5.05 -9.95 18.09
CA TRP A 102 3.79 -9.27 18.38
C TRP A 102 3.74 -8.76 19.84
N LYS A 103 4.04 -9.61 20.83
CA LYS A 103 4.08 -9.21 22.25
C LYS A 103 5.08 -8.09 22.49
N HIS A 104 6.24 -8.15 21.85
CA HIS A 104 7.27 -7.14 21.98
C HIS A 104 6.83 -5.77 21.42
N LEU A 105 6.18 -5.75 20.26
CA LEU A 105 5.65 -4.50 19.69
C LEU A 105 4.48 -3.95 20.50
N GLU A 106 3.54 -4.81 20.91
CA GLU A 106 2.31 -4.39 21.60
C GLU A 106 2.58 -3.96 23.05
N PHE A 107 3.28 -4.78 23.84
CA PHE A 107 3.39 -4.60 25.28
C PHE A 107 4.74 -4.03 25.73
N THR A 108 5.84 -4.44 25.10
CA THR A 108 7.20 -4.02 25.53
C THR A 108 7.53 -2.63 25.00
N THR A 109 7.51 -2.46 23.67
CA THR A 109 7.88 -1.18 23.04
C THR A 109 6.68 -0.28 22.80
N LYS A 110 5.46 -0.83 22.80
CA LYS A 110 4.19 -0.08 22.58
C LYS A 110 4.13 0.62 21.23
N VAL A 111 4.77 0.05 20.21
CA VAL A 111 4.74 0.52 18.83
C VAL A 111 3.50 -0.05 18.15
N LYS A 112 2.39 0.69 18.22
CA LYS A 112 1.12 0.28 17.63
C LYS A 112 1.16 0.33 16.09
N PRO A 113 0.47 -0.60 15.38
CA PRO A 113 0.40 -0.63 13.92
C PRO A 113 0.03 0.71 13.28
N GLN A 114 -0.85 1.48 13.91
CA GLN A 114 -1.27 2.81 13.45
C GLN A 114 -0.12 3.80 13.20
N PHE A 115 1.04 3.63 13.87
CA PHE A 115 2.17 4.55 13.74
C PHE A 115 3.05 4.30 12.51
N TYR A 116 2.94 3.11 11.90
CA TYR A 116 3.77 2.72 10.75
C TYR A 116 2.93 2.16 9.59
N ALA A 117 2.00 1.24 9.86
CA ALA A 117 1.26 0.50 8.85
C ALA A 117 0.08 1.27 8.24
N PHE A 118 -0.37 2.36 8.86
CA PHE A 118 -1.44 3.19 8.28
C PHE A 118 -1.07 3.64 6.86
N ARG A 119 0.13 4.19 6.70
CA ARG A 119 0.66 4.63 5.41
C ARG A 119 0.94 3.48 4.46
N TRP A 120 1.51 2.38 4.98
CA TRP A 120 1.78 1.16 4.20
C TRP A 120 0.53 0.64 3.51
N ILE A 121 -0.58 0.58 4.26
CA ILE A 121 -1.84 0.01 3.79
C ILE A 121 -2.60 1.00 2.89
N THR A 122 -2.73 2.25 3.33
CA THR A 122 -3.48 3.27 2.57
C THR A 122 -2.82 3.61 1.23
N LEU A 123 -1.50 3.52 1.14
CA LEU A 123 -0.76 3.81 -0.10
C LEU A 123 -0.28 2.55 -0.82
N LEU A 124 -0.77 1.35 -0.46
CA LEU A 124 -0.39 0.09 -1.12
C LEU A 124 1.15 -0.05 -1.28
N LEU A 125 1.87 0.34 -0.23
CA LEU A 125 3.32 0.35 -0.10
C LEU A 125 4.10 1.31 -1.02
N THR A 126 3.46 2.16 -1.82
CA THR A 126 4.13 3.01 -2.84
C THR A 126 5.21 3.95 -2.29
N GLN A 127 5.20 4.24 -0.98
CA GLN A 127 6.21 5.06 -0.32
C GLN A 127 7.29 4.29 0.45
N GLU A 128 7.19 2.97 0.54
CA GLU A 128 8.15 2.15 1.29
C GLU A 128 9.25 1.58 0.40
N PHE A 129 8.97 1.43 -0.89
CA PHE A 129 9.89 0.82 -1.83
C PHE A 129 10.07 1.69 -3.07
N ASN A 130 11.21 1.52 -3.73
CA ASN A 130 11.46 2.14 -5.02
C ASN A 130 10.46 1.64 -6.08
N PHE A 131 10.33 2.41 -7.16
CA PHE A 131 9.33 2.18 -8.19
C PHE A 131 9.37 0.76 -8.81
N GLN A 132 10.55 0.20 -9.05
CA GLN A 132 10.69 -1.14 -9.64
C GLN A 132 10.22 -2.23 -8.67
N SER A 133 10.57 -2.09 -7.39
CA SER A 133 10.07 -2.96 -6.32
C SER A 133 8.55 -2.90 -6.20
N ILE A 134 7.95 -1.71 -6.36
CA ILE A 134 6.49 -1.54 -6.31
C ILE A 134 5.81 -2.31 -7.44
N LEU A 135 6.27 -2.20 -8.68
CA LEU A 135 5.70 -2.96 -9.80
C LEU A 135 5.72 -4.46 -9.51
N ARG A 136 6.86 -4.96 -9.00
CA ARG A 136 7.01 -6.38 -8.66
C ARG A 136 6.12 -6.83 -7.49
N ILE A 137 5.97 -6.00 -6.46
CA ILE A 137 5.03 -6.24 -5.35
C ILE A 137 3.59 -6.27 -5.88
N TRP A 138 3.26 -5.35 -6.78
CA TRP A 138 1.92 -5.21 -7.33
C TRP A 138 1.51 -6.37 -8.23
N ASP A 139 2.45 -7.00 -8.95
CA ASP A 139 2.20 -8.28 -9.63
C ASP A 139 1.63 -9.32 -8.66
N SER A 140 2.22 -9.40 -7.46
CA SER A 140 1.78 -10.32 -6.41
C SER A 140 0.46 -9.89 -5.75
N LEU A 141 0.25 -8.59 -5.53
CA LEU A 141 -1.01 -8.06 -4.99
C LEU A 141 -2.20 -8.36 -5.91
N LEU A 142 -2.03 -8.07 -7.20
CA LEU A 142 -3.10 -8.16 -8.21
C LEU A 142 -3.39 -9.61 -8.64
N SER A 143 -2.41 -10.52 -8.53
CA SER A 143 -2.59 -11.93 -8.86
C SER A 143 -3.19 -12.78 -7.72
N ASN A 144 -3.34 -12.23 -6.51
CA ASN A 144 -3.85 -12.99 -5.38
C ASN A 144 -5.36 -13.30 -5.53
N PRO A 145 -5.77 -14.59 -5.59
CA PRO A 145 -7.17 -14.96 -5.74
C PRO A 145 -8.04 -14.60 -4.52
N PHE A 146 -7.42 -14.39 -3.35
CA PHE A 146 -8.12 -13.99 -2.12
C PHE A 146 -8.27 -12.47 -1.97
N GLY A 147 -7.82 -11.70 -2.97
CA GLY A 147 -7.97 -10.24 -3.03
C GLY A 147 -6.72 -9.47 -2.58
N ILE A 148 -6.68 -8.21 -2.99
CA ILE A 148 -5.52 -7.32 -2.82
C ILE A 148 -5.20 -7.07 -1.35
N GLN A 149 -6.23 -6.84 -0.53
CA GLN A 149 -6.06 -6.54 0.89
C GLN A 149 -5.44 -7.72 1.66
N ASP A 150 -5.82 -8.96 1.35
CA ASP A 150 -5.24 -10.14 1.99
C ASP A 150 -3.74 -10.25 1.70
N MET A 151 -3.36 -10.12 0.42
CA MET A 151 -1.95 -10.17 0.03
C MET A 151 -1.15 -8.99 0.61
N LEU A 152 -1.73 -7.80 0.63
CA LEU A 152 -1.10 -6.62 1.22
C LEU A 152 -0.79 -6.84 2.71
N LEU A 153 -1.74 -7.39 3.47
CA LEU A 153 -1.52 -7.69 4.89
C LEU A 153 -0.44 -8.75 5.09
N ARG A 154 -0.40 -9.78 4.24
CA ARG A 154 0.67 -10.79 4.24
C ARG A 154 2.04 -10.19 3.98
N ILE A 155 2.16 -9.32 2.99
CA ILE A 155 3.42 -8.61 2.69
C ILE A 155 3.81 -7.70 3.85
N CYS A 156 2.88 -6.91 4.42
CA CYS A 156 3.13 -6.10 5.62
C CYS A 156 3.59 -6.95 6.82
N CYS A 157 3.02 -8.13 7.02
CA CYS A 157 3.46 -9.06 8.06
C CYS A 157 4.88 -9.58 7.76
N ALA A 158 5.14 -10.01 6.53
CA ALA A 158 6.47 -10.45 6.10
C ALA A 158 7.53 -9.34 6.27
N MET A 159 7.17 -8.08 6.03
CA MET A 159 8.05 -6.92 6.29
C MET A 159 8.46 -6.84 7.77
N LEU A 160 7.53 -7.06 8.70
CA LEU A 160 7.83 -7.08 10.13
C LEU A 160 8.73 -8.26 10.49
N LEU A 161 8.42 -9.46 9.98
CA LEU A 161 9.20 -10.68 10.23
C LEU A 161 10.64 -10.58 9.69
N CYS A 162 10.84 -9.95 8.53
CA CYS A 162 12.17 -9.68 7.99
C CYS A 162 13.01 -8.79 8.90
N MET A 163 12.38 -7.91 9.68
CA MET A 163 13.05 -7.01 10.63
C MET A 163 13.03 -7.51 12.07
N LYS A 164 12.53 -8.72 12.34
CA LYS A 164 12.34 -9.28 13.70
C LYS A 164 13.53 -9.06 14.62
N SER A 165 14.73 -9.47 14.19
CA SER A 165 15.93 -9.39 15.02
C SER A 165 16.25 -7.96 15.47
N ARG A 166 16.08 -6.99 14.57
CA ARG A 166 16.30 -5.57 14.86
C ARG A 166 15.19 -5.02 15.76
N LEU A 167 13.94 -5.40 15.49
CA LEU A 167 12.79 -4.96 16.26
C LEU A 167 12.85 -5.45 17.71
N LEU A 168 13.21 -6.71 17.95
CA LEU A 168 13.35 -7.27 19.31
C LEU A 168 14.48 -6.61 20.12
N SER A 169 15.51 -6.11 19.44
CA SER A 169 16.64 -5.43 20.08
C SER A 169 16.42 -3.93 20.30
N GLY A 170 15.43 -3.33 19.64
CA GLY A 170 15.21 -1.90 19.62
C GLY A 170 14.25 -1.41 20.70
N ASP A 171 14.34 -0.13 21.04
CA ASP A 171 13.34 0.56 21.86
C ASP A 171 12.22 1.15 20.98
N PHE A 172 11.25 1.83 21.62
CA PHE A 172 10.14 2.49 20.90
C PHE A 172 10.63 3.40 19.76
N ALA A 173 11.63 4.26 20.02
CA ALA A 173 12.08 5.26 19.07
C ALA A 173 12.91 4.65 17.92
N ALA A 174 13.70 3.61 18.20
CA ALA A 174 14.44 2.87 17.19
C ALA A 174 13.50 2.06 16.29
N ASN A 175 12.55 1.35 16.89
CA ASN A 175 11.58 0.52 16.16
C ASN A 175 10.65 1.38 15.30
N LEU A 176 10.14 2.48 15.85
CA LEU A 176 9.29 3.38 15.08
C LEU A 176 10.04 3.99 13.89
N ARG A 177 11.29 4.44 14.09
CA ARG A 177 12.11 4.97 13.01
C ARG A 177 12.41 3.92 11.94
N LEU A 178 12.72 2.69 12.35
CA LEU A 178 12.95 1.58 11.45
C LEU A 178 11.73 1.27 10.57
N LEU A 179 10.53 1.30 11.15
CA LEU A 179 9.30 0.99 10.42
C LEU A 179 8.80 2.16 9.56
N GLN A 180 9.07 3.41 9.95
CA GLN A 180 8.74 4.58 9.13
C GLN A 180 9.74 4.81 7.98
N HIS A 181 10.96 4.30 8.12
CA HIS A 181 12.02 4.37 7.12
C HIS A 181 12.52 2.96 6.85
N TYR A 182 11.63 2.17 6.23
CA TYR A 182 11.90 0.76 5.98
C TYR A 182 13.16 0.59 5.11
N PRO A 183 14.10 -0.29 5.50
CA PRO A 183 15.36 -0.44 4.77
C PRO A 183 15.13 -1.13 3.43
N ASP A 184 16.05 -0.92 2.50
CA ASP A 184 16.08 -1.70 1.26
C ASP A 184 16.26 -3.19 1.57
N ILE A 185 15.37 -4.00 1.00
CA ILE A 185 15.41 -5.46 1.12
C ILE A 185 15.24 -6.12 -0.24
N ASN A 186 15.68 -7.38 -0.32
CA ASN A 186 15.42 -8.19 -1.50
C ASN A 186 13.92 -8.53 -1.58
N ILE A 187 13.25 -8.00 -2.60
CA ILE A 187 11.80 -8.17 -2.79
C ILE A 187 11.42 -9.63 -3.04
N GLU A 188 12.24 -10.39 -3.76
CA GLU A 188 11.95 -11.82 -3.96
C GLU A 188 12.03 -12.61 -2.65
N HIS A 189 12.92 -12.22 -1.74
CA HIS A 189 12.95 -12.80 -0.39
C HIS A 189 11.70 -12.43 0.41
N LEU A 190 11.25 -11.18 0.30
CA LEU A 190 10.03 -10.69 0.96
C LEU A 190 8.80 -11.46 0.48
N LEU A 191 8.62 -11.55 -0.84
CA LEU A 191 7.44 -12.17 -1.47
C LEU A 191 7.38 -13.68 -1.27
N ARG A 192 8.51 -14.36 -1.02
CA ARG A 192 8.51 -15.78 -0.62
C ARG A 192 8.05 -16.01 0.81
N LYS A 193 8.10 -14.99 1.65
CA LYS A 193 7.67 -15.03 3.05
C LYS A 193 6.23 -14.55 3.26
N SER A 194 5.62 -13.93 2.26
CA SER A 194 4.22 -13.45 2.27
C SER A 194 3.24 -14.53 1.85
#